data_AF-A0A834X4M1-F1
#
_entry.id   AF-A0A834X4M1-F1
#
_cell.length_a   1.000
_cell.length_b   1.000
_cell.length_c   1.000
_cell.angle_alpha   90.00
_cell.angle_beta   90.00
_cell.angle_gamma   90.00
#
_symmetry.space_group_name_H-M   'P 1'
#
loop_
_entity.id
_entity.type
_entity.pdbx_description
1 polymer ?
#
loop_
_entity_poly.entity_id
_entity_poly.type
_entity_poly.pdbx_seq_one_letter_code
_entity_poly.pdbx_strand_id
1 'polypeptide(L)'
;MWIWTNNIHSFCTITREDTTVFELFRRFDFHIQLPTPAASERGAMLKHEIQRRHLQCGDDILLDVAAKCDGYDGYDLEILVDRAVYAAVCRFLPSNAALNEHEIPALLKEDFSQAMHDFLPVAMRDITKSASDGGRSGWDDVGGLVDIRNAIKEFRMC
;
A
#
# COMPACT_ATOMS: atom_id res chain seq x y z
N MET A 1 19.14 -39.45 -13.18
CA MET A 1 18.23 -40.23 -12.30
C MET A 1 17.23 -39.22 -11.74
N TRP A 2 16.02 -39.16 -12.28
CA TRP A 2 14.99 -38.22 -11.86
C TRP A 2 14.12 -38.91 -10.81
N ILE A 3 14.21 -38.48 -9.56
CA ILE A 3 13.31 -38.93 -8.50
C ILE A 3 12.05 -38.07 -8.63
N TRP A 4 10.96 -38.68 -9.08
CA TRP A 4 9.62 -38.13 -8.92
C TRP A 4 9.29 -38.12 -7.43
N THR A 5 9.20 -36.94 -6.81
CA THR A 5 8.54 -36.78 -5.51
C THR A 5 7.05 -36.53 -5.76
N ASN A 6 6.21 -37.50 -5.41
CA ASN A 6 4.74 -37.47 -5.46
C ASN A 6 4.10 -36.48 -4.45
N ASN A 7 4.76 -35.36 -4.13
CA ASN A 7 4.33 -34.46 -3.08
C ASN A 7 4.57 -32.99 -3.44
N ILE A 8 4.02 -32.57 -4.58
CA ILE A 8 4.02 -31.17 -4.99
C ILE A 8 2.78 -30.52 -4.40
N HIS A 9 2.96 -29.70 -3.36
CA HIS A 9 1.90 -28.81 -2.87
C HIS A 9 1.96 -27.50 -3.66
N SER A 10 0.85 -27.11 -4.28
CA SER A 10 0.70 -25.83 -4.98
C SER A 10 -0.05 -24.85 -4.10
N PHE A 11 0.53 -23.66 -3.88
CA PHE A 11 -0.10 -22.55 -3.16
C PHE A 11 -0.33 -21.39 -4.13
N CYS A 12 -1.49 -20.75 -4.02
CA CYS A 12 -1.84 -19.56 -4.78
C CYS A 12 -2.45 -18.53 -3.82
N THR A 13 -2.06 -17.27 -3.96
CA THR A 13 -2.61 -16.14 -3.20
C THR A 13 -3.34 -15.20 -4.15
N ILE A 14 -4.55 -14.82 -3.81
CA ILE A 14 -5.39 -13.92 -4.61
C ILE A 14 -5.89 -12.82 -3.68
N THR A 15 -5.70 -11.56 -4.07
CA THR A 15 -6.01 -10.37 -3.25
C THR A 15 -7.36 -9.74 -3.59
N ARG A 16 -7.96 -10.09 -4.73
CA ARG A 16 -9.25 -9.58 -5.19
C ARG A 16 -10.31 -10.67 -5.07
N GLU A 17 -11.51 -10.31 -4.65
CA GLU A 17 -12.70 -11.18 -4.65
C GLU A 17 -13.20 -11.53 -6.06
N ASP A 18 -12.31 -11.70 -7.04
CA ASP A 18 -12.68 -12.33 -8.30
C ASP A 18 -12.82 -13.83 -8.04
N THR A 19 -13.92 -14.26 -7.41
CA THR A 19 -14.22 -15.67 -7.10
C THR A 19 -14.25 -16.56 -8.35
N THR A 20 -14.35 -15.95 -9.53
CA THR A 20 -14.27 -16.62 -10.84
C THR A 20 -12.97 -17.39 -11.05
N VAL A 21 -11.83 -16.95 -10.46
CA VAL A 21 -10.57 -17.72 -10.57
C VAL A 21 -10.61 -19.01 -9.77
N PHE A 22 -11.28 -19.04 -8.61
CA PHE A 22 -11.41 -20.28 -7.83
C PHE A 22 -12.31 -21.31 -8.54
N GLU A 23 -13.37 -20.86 -9.22
CA GLU A 23 -14.24 -21.74 -10.01
C GLU A 23 -13.55 -22.25 -11.29
N LEU A 24 -12.70 -21.43 -11.92
CA LEU A 24 -11.91 -21.84 -13.08
C LEU A 24 -10.86 -22.91 -12.72
N PHE A 25 -10.20 -22.75 -11.57
CA PHE A 25 -9.14 -23.64 -11.12
C PHE A 25 -9.68 -24.72 -10.17
N ARG A 26 -10.63 -25.56 -10.63
CA ARG A 26 -11.16 -26.79 -9.98
C ARG A 26 -10.13 -27.85 -9.50
N ARG A 27 -8.88 -27.46 -9.37
CA ARG A 27 -7.69 -28.21 -8.97
C ARG A 27 -7.17 -27.84 -7.59
N PHE A 28 -7.79 -26.87 -6.89
CA PHE A 28 -7.47 -26.55 -5.50
C PHE A 28 -8.54 -27.14 -4.57
N ASP A 29 -8.11 -28.02 -3.68
CA ASP A 29 -9.01 -28.71 -2.73
C ASP A 29 -9.32 -27.86 -1.49
N PHE A 30 -8.45 -26.89 -1.16
CA PHE A 30 -8.55 -26.08 0.05
C PHE A 30 -8.49 -24.59 -0.28
N HIS A 31 -9.48 -23.85 0.20
CA HIS A 31 -9.51 -22.39 0.17
C HIS A 31 -9.50 -21.87 1.61
N ILE A 32 -8.55 -20.99 1.90
CA ILE A 32 -8.44 -20.31 3.19
C ILE A 32 -8.66 -18.83 2.91
N GLN A 33 -9.71 -18.26 3.51
CA GLN A 33 -9.92 -16.82 3.50
C GLN A 33 -9.14 -16.20 4.66
N LEU A 34 -8.31 -15.21 4.34
CA LEU A 34 -7.61 -14.41 5.34
C LEU A 34 -8.40 -13.13 5.58
N PRO A 35 -9.01 -12.95 6.76
CA PRO A 35 -9.73 -11.73 7.07
C PRO A 35 -8.75 -10.56 7.25
N THR A 36 -9.29 -9.34 7.16
CA THR A 36 -8.53 -8.13 7.52
C THR A 36 -8.07 -8.23 8.97
N PRO A 37 -6.79 -7.90 9.28
CA PRO A 37 -6.27 -8.03 10.62
C PRO A 37 -7.00 -7.13 11.62
N ALA A 38 -7.32 -7.68 12.79
CA ALA A 38 -7.91 -6.95 13.90
C ALA A 38 -6.92 -5.93 14.49
N ALA A 39 -7.40 -4.95 15.25
CA ALA A 39 -6.55 -3.93 15.88
C ALA A 39 -5.39 -4.53 16.72
N SER A 40 -5.64 -5.62 17.45
CA SER A 40 -4.59 -6.33 18.21
C SER A 40 -3.53 -6.95 17.31
N GLU A 41 -3.93 -7.50 16.17
CA GLU A 41 -3.02 -8.12 15.20
C GLU A 41 -2.19 -7.06 14.50
N ARG A 42 -2.81 -5.95 14.08
CA ARG A 42 -2.09 -4.77 13.53
C ARG A 42 -1.07 -4.22 14.53
N GLY A 43 -1.42 -4.17 15.81
CA GLY A 43 -0.48 -3.79 16.88
C GLY A 43 0.71 -4.74 16.99
N ALA A 44 0.48 -6.05 16.88
CA ALA A 44 1.56 -7.03 16.84
C ALA A 44 2.45 -6.90 15.59
N MET A 45 1.84 -6.62 14.42
CA MET A 45 2.57 -6.37 13.17
C MET A 45 3.44 -5.11 13.26
N LEU A 46 2.89 -4.01 13.78
CA LEU A 46 3.65 -2.78 14.03
C LEU A 46 4.81 -3.02 15.00
N LYS A 47 4.55 -3.72 16.11
CA LYS A 47 5.59 -4.07 17.09
C LYS A 47 6.71 -4.90 16.45
N HIS A 48 6.36 -5.87 15.61
CA HIS A 48 7.32 -6.66 14.85
C HIS A 48 8.15 -5.77 13.92
N GLU A 49 7.52 -4.83 13.21
CA GLU A 49 8.19 -3.95 12.25
C GLU A 49 9.19 -3.00 12.93
N ILE A 50 8.79 -2.43 14.08
CA ILE A 50 9.65 -1.59 14.92
C ILE A 50 10.88 -2.37 15.40
N GLN A 51 10.69 -3.61 15.87
CA GLN A 51 11.77 -4.48 16.34
C GLN A 51 12.71 -4.90 15.21
N ARG A 52 12.15 -5.29 14.05
CA ARG A 52 12.88 -5.71 12.84
C ARG A 52 13.85 -4.61 12.37
N ARG A 53 13.46 -3.35 12.53
CA ARG A 53 14.21 -2.17 12.09
C ARG A 53 15.01 -1.49 13.20
N HIS A 54 15.02 -2.06 14.41
CA HIS A 54 15.70 -1.49 15.59
C HIS A 54 15.26 -0.05 15.93
N LEU A 55 13.98 0.27 15.71
CA LEU A 55 13.41 1.59 15.99
C LEU A 55 13.00 1.69 17.46
N GLN A 56 13.09 2.91 18.02
CA GLN A 56 12.66 3.20 19.38
C GLN A 56 11.24 3.76 19.36
N CYS A 57 10.27 3.07 19.97
CA CYS A 57 8.87 3.51 20.07
C CYS A 57 8.22 2.96 21.35
N GLY A 58 7.30 3.71 21.94
CA GLY A 58 6.52 3.28 23.10
C GLY A 58 5.41 2.29 22.73
N ASP A 59 5.22 1.24 23.52
CA ASP A 59 4.16 0.24 23.31
C ASP A 59 2.75 0.87 23.36
N ASP A 60 2.55 1.91 24.17
CA ASP A 60 1.31 2.68 24.29
C ASP A 60 0.97 3.44 23.00
N ILE A 61 1.99 4.00 22.34
CA ILE A 61 1.86 4.69 21.05
C ILE A 61 1.43 3.67 19.98
N LEU A 62 2.07 2.49 19.95
CA LEU A 62 1.73 1.44 18.98
C LEU A 62 0.29 0.95 19.13
N LEU A 63 -0.22 0.84 20.36
CA LEU A 63 -1.61 0.48 20.61
C LEU A 63 -2.60 1.55 20.11
N ASP A 64 -2.30 2.83 20.35
CA ASP A 64 -3.13 3.95 19.85
C ASP A 64 -3.11 4.04 18.32
N VAL A 65 -1.94 3.82 17.70
CA VAL A 65 -1.77 3.79 16.24
C VAL A 65 -2.56 2.62 15.63
N ALA A 66 -2.44 1.41 16.20
CA ALA A 66 -3.13 0.23 15.71
C ALA A 66 -4.67 0.38 15.76
N ALA A 67 -5.18 1.09 16.77
CA ALA A 67 -6.60 1.41 16.91
C ALA A 67 -7.11 2.40 15.84
N LYS A 68 -6.24 3.23 15.25
CA LYS A 68 -6.57 4.21 14.21
C LYS A 68 -6.39 3.68 12.78
N CYS A 69 -5.61 2.63 12.61
CA CYS A 69 -5.31 2.01 11.32
C CYS A 69 -6.38 1.02 10.84
N ASP A 70 -7.66 1.36 10.93
CA ASP A 70 -8.73 0.50 10.42
C ASP A 70 -8.63 0.36 8.90
N GLY A 71 -8.70 -0.89 8.42
CA GLY A 71 -8.57 -1.21 6.99
C GLY A 71 -7.13 -1.22 6.46
N TYR A 72 -6.11 -1.00 7.31
CA TYR A 72 -4.72 -1.14 6.91
C TYR A 72 -4.34 -2.62 6.87
N ASP A 73 -3.68 -3.04 5.80
CA ASP A 73 -3.02 -4.33 5.72
C ASP A 73 -1.54 -4.25 6.18
N GLY A 74 -0.82 -5.37 6.09
CA GLY A 74 0.60 -5.38 6.47
C GLY A 74 1.49 -4.48 5.63
N TYR A 75 1.18 -4.30 4.35
CA TYR A 75 1.92 -3.43 3.46
C TYR A 75 1.67 -1.96 3.78
N ASP A 76 0.42 -1.60 4.09
CA ASP A 76 0.07 -0.25 4.52
C ASP A 76 0.73 0.13 5.85
N LEU A 77 0.80 -0.81 6.80
CA LEU A 77 1.50 -0.60 8.08
C LEU A 77 3.01 -0.41 7.88
N GLU A 78 3.62 -1.13 6.94
CA GLU A 78 5.04 -0.96 6.61
C GLU A 78 5.32 0.45 6.07
N ILE A 79 4.49 0.92 5.13
CA ILE A 79 4.60 2.28 4.58
C ILE A 79 4.33 3.34 5.66
N LEU A 80 3.39 3.08 6.57
CA LEU A 80 3.11 3.97 7.69
C LEU A 80 4.36 4.17 8.56
N VAL A 81 5.09 3.09 8.86
CA VAL A 81 6.34 3.16 9.62
C VAL A 81 7.42 3.92 8.85
N ASP A 82 7.56 3.71 7.54
CA ASP A 82 8.48 4.49 6.71
C ASP A 82 8.22 6.00 6.78
N ARG A 83 6.95 6.37 6.66
CA ARG A 83 6.49 7.77 6.74
C ARG A 83 6.72 8.36 8.13
N ALA A 84 6.51 7.58 9.19
CA ALA A 84 6.75 8.02 10.56
C ALA A 84 8.25 8.23 10.83
N VAL A 85 9.11 7.34 10.33
CA VAL A 85 10.57 7.52 10.41
C VAL A 85 11.00 8.77 9.68
N TYR A 86 10.47 9.03 8.49
CA TYR A 86 10.76 10.26 7.76
C TYR A 86 10.35 11.51 8.54
N ALA A 87 9.14 11.53 9.12
CA ALA A 87 8.67 12.62 9.96
C ALA A 87 9.58 12.85 11.18
N ALA A 88 10.00 11.77 11.86
CA ALA A 88 10.93 11.85 12.98
C ALA A 88 12.30 12.41 12.56
N VAL A 89 12.85 11.96 11.44
CA VAL A 89 14.12 12.48 10.90
C VAL A 89 14.00 13.98 10.59
N CYS A 90 12.94 14.40 9.90
CA CYS A 90 12.69 15.81 9.61
C CYS A 90 12.56 16.67 10.87
N ARG A 91 12.00 16.13 11.96
CA ARG A 91 11.91 16.80 13.27
C ARG A 91 13.27 16.94 13.96
N PHE A 92 14.14 15.94 13.84
CA PHE A 92 15.45 15.92 14.50
C PHE A 92 16.52 16.74 13.75
N LEU A 93 16.46 16.82 12.42
CA LEU A 93 17.42 17.56 11.59
C LEU A 93 17.62 19.04 11.96
N PRO A 94 16.57 19.87 12.15
CA PRO A 94 16.75 21.28 12.50
C PRO A 94 17.22 21.50 13.94
N SER A 95 17.09 20.49 14.82
CA SER A 95 17.34 20.62 16.26
C SER A 95 18.78 20.30 16.66
N ASN A 96 19.55 19.60 15.82
CA ASN A 96 20.90 19.11 16.14
C ASN A 96 21.92 19.50 15.05
N ALA A 97 22.48 20.71 15.15
CA ALA A 97 23.65 21.10 14.35
C ALA A 97 24.97 20.41 14.79
N ALA A 98 24.93 19.44 15.72
CA ALA A 98 26.12 18.97 16.43
C ALA A 98 26.14 17.48 16.84
N LEU A 99 25.27 16.59 16.34
CA LEU A 99 25.30 15.17 16.77
C LEU A 99 25.54 14.17 15.63
N ASN A 100 26.23 13.10 16.03
CA ASN A 100 26.81 12.02 15.23
C ASN A 100 25.81 11.43 14.22
N GLU A 101 26.28 11.18 13.00
CA GLU A 101 25.52 10.74 11.80
C GLU A 101 24.75 9.40 11.92
N HIS A 102 24.64 8.80 13.11
CA HIS A 102 24.23 7.39 13.26
C HIS A 102 23.12 7.12 14.29
N GLU A 103 22.53 8.13 14.93
CA GLU A 103 21.47 7.89 15.92
C GLU A 103 20.07 8.05 15.31
N ILE A 104 19.31 6.93 15.26
CA ILE A 104 17.94 6.93 14.75
C ILE A 104 17.02 7.56 15.82
N PRO A 105 16.25 8.59 15.48
CA PRO A 105 15.36 9.23 16.45
C PRO A 105 14.25 8.31 16.94
N ALA A 106 13.85 8.48 18.20
CA ALA A 106 12.67 7.82 18.74
C ALA A 106 11.40 8.34 18.04
N LEU A 107 10.53 7.40 17.67
CA LEU A 107 9.24 7.67 17.06
C LEU A 107 8.24 8.12 18.13
N LEU A 108 7.60 9.25 17.87
CA LEU A 108 6.58 9.83 18.72
C LEU A 108 5.20 9.73 18.07
N LYS A 109 4.17 9.99 18.86
CA LYS A 109 2.77 9.98 18.41
C LYS A 109 2.52 10.97 17.27
N GLU A 110 3.20 12.11 17.30
CA GLU A 110 3.09 13.16 16.29
C GLU A 110 3.64 12.69 14.94
N ASP A 111 4.72 11.89 14.95
CA ASP A 111 5.33 11.36 13.74
C ASP A 111 4.37 10.39 13.03
N PHE A 112 3.68 9.53 13.78
CA PHE A 112 2.62 8.66 13.24
C PHE A 112 1.39 9.43 12.79
N SER A 113 1.00 10.48 13.51
CA SER A 113 -0.14 11.32 13.13
C SER A 113 0.14 12.04 11.80
N GLN A 114 1.37 12.53 11.60
CA GLN A 114 1.82 13.10 10.34
C GLN A 114 1.90 12.04 9.23
N ALA A 115 2.35 10.83 9.57
CA ALA A 115 2.43 9.72 8.62
C ALA A 115 1.05 9.28 8.11
N MET A 116 0.02 9.33 8.94
CA MET A 116 -1.37 9.02 8.54
C MET A 116 -2.00 10.11 7.67
N HIS A 117 -1.52 11.35 7.77
CA HIS A 117 -2.05 12.46 6.97
C HIS A 117 -1.86 12.17 5.47
N ASP A 118 -2.93 12.33 4.67
CA ASP A 118 -3.00 12.04 3.23
C ASP A 118 -2.57 10.62 2.82
N PHE A 119 -2.59 9.66 3.76
CA PHE A 119 -2.28 8.26 3.45
C PHE A 119 -3.56 7.46 3.19
N LEU A 120 -3.66 6.87 2.00
CA LEU A 120 -4.78 6.02 1.60
C LEU A 120 -4.37 4.54 1.60
N PRO A 121 -4.90 3.72 2.53
CA PRO A 121 -4.60 2.30 2.58
C PRO A 121 -5.14 1.57 1.35
N VAL A 122 -4.52 0.45 1.00
CA VAL A 122 -4.86 -0.37 -0.19
C VAL A 122 -6.36 -0.65 -0.25
N ALA A 123 -6.96 -1.03 0.87
CA ALA A 123 -8.39 -1.36 0.96
C ALA A 123 -9.32 -0.20 0.55
N MET A 124 -8.86 1.05 0.64
CA MET A 124 -9.66 2.25 0.35
C MET A 124 -9.39 2.84 -1.05
N ARG A 125 -8.34 2.39 -1.75
CA ARG A 125 -7.96 2.96 -3.07
C ARG A 125 -8.96 2.65 -4.18
N ASP A 126 -9.65 1.52 -4.12
CA ASP A 126 -10.64 1.16 -5.14
C ASP A 126 -11.98 1.91 -4.93
N ILE A 127 -12.30 2.25 -3.68
CA ILE A 127 -13.52 2.99 -3.33
C ILE A 127 -13.44 4.44 -3.84
N THR A 128 -12.28 5.09 -3.70
CA THR A 128 -12.08 6.45 -4.19
C THR A 128 -12.14 6.54 -5.72
N LYS A 129 -11.78 5.47 -6.44
CA LYS A 129 -11.91 5.41 -7.89
C LYS A 129 -13.36 5.44 -8.36
N SER A 130 -14.28 4.83 -7.60
CA SER A 130 -15.72 4.84 -7.90
C SER A 130 -16.38 6.21 -7.74
N ALA A 131 -15.86 7.07 -6.86
CA ALA A 131 -16.34 8.46 -6.72
C ALA A 131 -15.81 9.38 -7.85
N SER A 132 -14.75 8.97 -8.56
CA SER A 132 -14.23 9.68 -9.73
C SER A 132 -14.74 9.16 -11.07
N ASP A 133 -15.49 8.04 -11.10
CA ASP A 133 -16.09 7.50 -12.34
C ASP A 133 -17.44 8.15 -12.68
N GLY A 134 -17.46 9.49 -12.61
CA GLY A 134 -18.39 10.36 -13.33
C GLY A 134 -17.67 11.30 -14.29
N GLY A 135 -16.34 11.35 -14.24
CA GLY A 135 -15.51 12.07 -15.19
C GLY A 135 -14.85 11.06 -16.12
N ARG A 136 -15.43 10.85 -17.30
CA ARG A 136 -14.66 10.40 -18.46
C ARG A 136 -13.59 11.47 -18.68
N SER A 137 -12.44 11.36 -18.00
CA SER A 137 -11.30 12.22 -18.25
C SER A 137 -10.85 11.90 -19.66
N GLY A 138 -11.33 12.73 -20.57
CA GLY A 138 -11.27 12.51 -21.99
C GLY A 138 -9.83 12.25 -22.38
N TRP A 139 -9.67 11.20 -23.17
CA TRP A 139 -8.60 11.17 -24.17
C TRP A 139 -8.69 12.36 -25.14
N ASP A 140 -9.71 13.21 -25.01
CA ASP A 140 -9.85 14.52 -25.68
C ASP A 140 -8.73 15.52 -25.33
N ASP A 141 -7.98 15.34 -24.23
CA ASP A 141 -6.90 16.26 -23.85
C ASP A 141 -5.49 15.83 -24.35
N VAL A 142 -5.40 14.72 -25.10
CA VAL A 142 -4.22 14.44 -25.92
C VAL A 142 -4.36 15.20 -27.24
N GLY A 143 -4.28 16.53 -27.14
CA GLY A 143 -4.35 17.45 -28.26
C GLY A 143 -3.32 17.10 -29.33
N GLY A 144 -3.78 16.87 -30.55
CA GLY A 144 -2.91 16.64 -31.71
C GLY A 144 -3.51 15.82 -32.85
N LEU A 145 -4.67 15.19 -32.65
CA LEU A 145 -5.29 14.31 -33.66
C LEU A 145 -6.48 14.93 -34.43
N VAL A 146 -6.68 16.25 -34.34
CA VAL A 146 -7.68 16.95 -35.16
C VAL A 146 -7.04 17.48 -36.45
N ASP A 147 -5.80 17.97 -36.39
CA ASP A 147 -5.12 18.58 -37.53
C ASP A 147 -4.76 17.57 -38.63
N ILE A 148 -4.38 16.35 -38.24
CA ILE A 148 -4.06 15.26 -39.19
C ILE A 148 -5.34 14.79 -39.92
N ARG A 149 -6.50 14.80 -39.25
CA ARG A 149 -7.78 14.40 -39.87
C ARG A 149 -8.28 15.42 -40.89
N ASN A 150 -7.98 16.71 -40.70
CA ASN A 150 -8.37 17.75 -41.64
C ASN A 150 -7.42 17.82 -42.85
N ALA A 151 -6.11 17.64 -42.65
CA ALA A 151 -5.14 17.57 -43.75
C ALA A 151 -5.42 16.43 -44.75
N ILE A 152 -5.96 15.29 -44.29
CA ILE A 152 -6.30 14.15 -45.16
C ILE A 152 -7.62 14.37 -45.93
N LYS A 153 -8.51 15.25 -45.45
CA LYS A 153 -9.76 15.57 -46.16
C LYS A 153 -9.58 16.56 -47.31
N GLU A 154 -8.63 17.49 -47.21
CA GLU A 154 -8.37 18.47 -48.27
C GLU A 154 -7.71 17.85 -49.52
N PHE A 155 -7.04 16.71 -49.40
CA PHE A 155 -6.38 16.04 -50.54
C PHE A 155 -7.33 15.26 -51.46
N ARG A 156 -8.64 15.27 -51.21
CA ARG A 156 -9.65 14.57 -52.04
C ARG A 156 -10.58 15.50 -52.84
N MET A 157 -10.30 16.80 -52.90
CA MET A 157 -11.07 17.75 -53.72
C MET A 157 -10.16 18.61 -54.63
N CYS A 158 -9.28 17.97 -55.38
CA CYS A 158 -8.73 18.48 -56.65
C CYS A 158 -8.83 17.38 -57.70
#